data_AF-A0A812IA82-F1
#
_entry.id   AF-A0A812IA82-F1
#
_cell.length_a   1.000
_cell.length_b   1.000
_cell.length_c   1.000
_cell.angle_alpha   90.00
_cell.angle_beta   90.00
_cell.angle_gamma   90.00
#
_symmetry.space_group_name_H-M   'P 1'
#
loop_
_entity.id
_entity.type
_entity.pdbx_description
1 polymer ?
#
loop_
_entity_poly.entity_id
_entity_poly.type
_entity_poly.pdbx_seq_one_letter_code
_entity_poly.pdbx_strand_id
1 'polypeptide(L)'
;MFHLAEFMNSSPYVYIQKRYQNGYDEALQRRLMEPANEEEAKHISDLARKYGKYGFEVGSIQSRVVRGNEVLYEVQWKGCDDPKQNTFENLTKLKKLGVVGLAKAYDERVAAQTAGIDQRPLTQKEIVKHLEQFGLDEDMILHRQIGSFSAGQKSKLTLGAAFWTKPHLIALDEPTNYIDMETLDALVQGLARYKGGIIAPRLREVAGIRFTG
;
A
#
# COMPACT_ATOMS: atom_id res chain seq x y z
N MET A 1 -7.48 -7.92 2.39
CA MET A 1 -7.35 -7.06 3.59
C MET A 1 -7.07 -7.95 4.80
N PHE A 2 -5.86 -8.47 5.01
CA PHE A 2 -5.41 -9.03 6.31
C PHE A 2 -3.87 -9.09 6.37
N HIS A 3 -3.21 -7.92 6.33
CA HIS A 3 -1.75 -7.82 6.58
C HIS A 3 -1.39 -7.98 8.06
N LEU A 4 -2.36 -7.96 8.98
CA LEU A 4 -2.11 -8.13 10.41
C LEU A 4 -1.86 -9.58 10.81
N ALA A 5 -2.25 -10.56 9.98
CA ALA A 5 -2.17 -11.99 10.33
C ALA A 5 -0.73 -12.42 10.67
N GLU A 6 0.26 -11.92 9.93
CA GLU A 6 1.69 -12.20 10.15
C GLU A 6 2.24 -11.51 11.41
N PHE A 7 1.50 -10.54 11.98
CA PHE A 7 1.94 -9.70 13.10
C PHE A 7 1.13 -9.91 14.37
N MET A 8 0.29 -10.94 14.45
CA MET A 8 -0.57 -11.20 15.61
C MET A 8 0.21 -11.36 16.92
N ASN A 9 1.45 -11.84 16.85
CA ASN A 9 2.33 -12.01 18.01
C ASN A 9 3.27 -10.80 18.26
N SER A 10 3.12 -9.72 17.48
CA SER A 10 3.92 -8.49 17.58
C SER A 10 3.08 -7.35 18.14
N SER A 11 3.74 -6.29 18.62
CA SER A 11 3.06 -5.04 18.99
C SER A 11 2.79 -4.15 17.76
N PRO A 12 1.82 -3.23 17.84
CA PRO A 12 1.59 -2.22 16.80
C PRO A 12 2.84 -1.44 16.39
N TYR A 13 3.71 -1.12 17.35
CA TYR A 13 4.99 -0.48 17.08
C TYR A 13 5.87 -1.30 16.12
N VAL A 14 6.07 -2.59 16.43
CA VAL A 14 6.86 -3.50 15.59
C VAL A 14 6.22 -3.67 14.21
N TYR A 15 4.88 -3.71 14.14
CA TYR A 15 4.15 -3.78 12.89
C TYR A 15 4.40 -2.56 11.99
N ILE A 16 4.28 -1.33 12.51
CA ILE A 16 4.56 -0.11 11.75
C ILE A 16 6.02 -0.05 11.32
N GLN A 17 6.96 -0.37 12.21
CA GLN A 17 8.38 -0.38 11.88
C GLN A 17 8.68 -1.32 10.71
N LYS A 18 8.24 -2.58 10.80
CA LYS A 18 8.49 -3.57 9.75
C LYS A 18 7.79 -3.22 8.44
N ARG A 19 6.56 -2.72 8.50
CA ARG A 19 5.77 -2.35 7.31
C ARG A 19 6.40 -1.20 6.52
N TYR A 20 7.09 -0.28 7.19
CA TYR A 20 7.63 0.94 6.59
C TYR A 20 9.16 1.04 6.63
N GLN A 21 9.87 -0.01 7.03
CA GLN A 21 11.33 -0.01 7.26
C GLN A 21 12.15 0.49 6.06
N ASN A 22 11.66 0.24 4.84
CA ASN A 22 12.32 0.60 3.59
C ASN A 22 11.83 1.94 3.01
N GLY A 23 11.03 2.69 3.78
CA GLY A 23 10.53 4.01 3.40
C GLY A 23 9.26 4.02 2.55
N TYR A 24 8.76 2.85 2.20
CA TYR A 24 7.50 2.64 1.49
C TYR A 24 6.67 1.58 2.21
N ASP A 25 5.43 1.37 1.78
CA ASP A 25 4.54 0.39 2.36
C ASP A 25 4.82 -1.03 1.82
N GLU A 26 5.49 -1.88 2.60
CA GLU A 26 5.81 -3.26 2.23
C GLU A 26 4.55 -4.10 1.93
N ALA A 27 3.47 -3.85 2.64
CA ALA A 27 2.21 -4.55 2.41
C ALA A 27 1.62 -4.19 1.04
N LEU A 28 1.73 -2.92 0.64
CA LEU A 28 1.31 -2.47 -0.69
C LEU A 28 2.21 -3.04 -1.78
N GLN A 29 3.53 -3.01 -1.58
CA GLN A 29 4.50 -3.57 -2.54
C GLN A 29 4.20 -5.03 -2.84
N ARG A 30 3.98 -5.86 -1.82
CA ARG A 30 3.61 -7.26 -2.00
C ARG A 30 2.33 -7.41 -2.82
N ARG A 31 1.28 -6.64 -2.51
CA ARG A 31 0.02 -6.68 -3.26
C ARG A 31 0.16 -6.22 -4.71
N LEU A 32 1.05 -5.26 -4.99
CA LEU A 32 1.32 -4.78 -6.34
C LEU A 32 2.13 -5.77 -7.17
N MET A 33 2.97 -6.59 -6.54
CA MET A 33 3.83 -7.56 -7.21
C MET A 33 3.20 -8.95 -7.33
N GLU A 34 2.37 -9.34 -6.37
CA GLU A 34 1.76 -10.65 -6.30
C GLU A 34 0.29 -10.62 -6.76
N PRO A 35 -0.17 -11.62 -7.54
CA PRO A 35 -1.59 -11.77 -7.84
C PRO A 35 -2.37 -12.05 -6.54
N ALA A 36 -3.60 -11.55 -6.42
CA ALA A 36 -4.40 -11.73 -5.23
C ALA A 36 -4.95 -13.17 -5.08
N ASN A 37 -5.08 -13.89 -6.20
CA ASN A 37 -5.60 -15.25 -6.25
C ASN A 37 -5.12 -15.98 -7.52
N GLU A 38 -5.42 -17.28 -7.60
CA GLU A 38 -5.04 -18.13 -8.73
C GLU A 38 -5.71 -17.72 -10.05
N GLU A 39 -6.90 -17.14 -10.00
CA GLU A 39 -7.63 -16.67 -11.20
C GLU A 39 -6.91 -15.47 -11.83
N GLU A 40 -6.52 -14.48 -11.02
CA GLU A 40 -5.70 -13.35 -11.45
C GLU A 40 -4.33 -13.82 -11.96
N ALA A 41 -3.70 -14.79 -11.29
CA ALA A 41 -2.44 -15.38 -11.72
C ALA A 41 -2.57 -16.06 -13.10
N LYS A 42 -3.63 -16.85 -13.31
CA LYS A 42 -3.92 -17.50 -14.59
C LYS A 42 -4.19 -16.47 -15.68
N HIS A 43 -4.96 -15.42 -15.38
CA HIS A 43 -5.24 -14.34 -16.32
C HIS A 43 -3.94 -13.64 -16.77
N ILE A 44 -3.04 -13.34 -15.84
CA ILE A 44 -1.71 -12.77 -16.14
C ILE A 44 -0.92 -13.72 -17.04
N SER A 45 -0.93 -15.02 -16.76
CA SER A 45 -0.24 -16.03 -17.58
C SER A 45 -0.78 -16.10 -19.02
N ASP A 46 -2.10 -16.03 -19.19
CA ASP A 46 -2.73 -16.03 -20.51
C ASP A 46 -2.41 -14.73 -21.30
N LEU A 47 -2.37 -13.58 -20.63
CA LEU A 47 -1.93 -12.33 -21.23
C LEU A 47 -0.45 -12.36 -21.62
N ALA A 48 0.39 -12.96 -20.78
CA ALA A 48 1.81 -13.15 -21.05
C ALA A 48 2.05 -14.02 -22.29
N ARG A 49 1.30 -15.13 -22.46
CA ARG A 49 1.36 -15.93 -23.69
C ARG A 49 1.05 -15.12 -24.95
N LYS A 50 0.14 -14.15 -24.86
CA LYS A 50 -0.32 -13.35 -26.00
C LYS A 50 0.57 -12.14 -26.31
N TYR A 51 1.09 -11.46 -25.29
CA TYR A 51 1.77 -10.17 -25.44
C TYR A 51 3.21 -10.14 -24.88
N GLY A 52 3.60 -11.17 -24.15
CA GLY A 52 4.91 -11.31 -23.52
C GLY A 52 5.98 -11.75 -24.52
N LYS A 53 7.24 -11.48 -24.19
CA LYS A 53 8.37 -11.89 -25.01
C LYS A 53 8.42 -13.41 -25.06
N TYR A 54 8.26 -14.01 -26.26
CA TYR A 54 8.15 -15.45 -26.44
C TYR A 54 7.04 -16.11 -25.60
N GLY A 55 6.02 -15.35 -25.22
CA GLY A 55 4.96 -15.81 -24.33
C GLY A 55 5.35 -15.85 -22.84
N PHE A 56 6.52 -15.31 -22.46
CA PHE A 56 6.97 -15.29 -21.08
C PHE A 56 6.25 -14.24 -20.25
N GLU A 57 6.05 -14.58 -18.98
CA GLU A 57 5.59 -13.65 -17.97
C GLU A 57 6.67 -12.66 -17.59
N VAL A 58 6.25 -11.49 -17.11
CA VAL A 58 7.18 -10.55 -16.48
C VAL A 58 7.63 -11.14 -15.14
N GLY A 59 8.94 -11.22 -14.94
CA GLY A 59 9.54 -11.63 -13.68
C GLY A 59 9.71 -10.44 -12.73
N SER A 60 10.37 -9.38 -13.21
CA SER A 60 10.62 -8.20 -12.40
C SER A 60 10.95 -6.97 -13.25
N ILE A 61 10.88 -5.79 -12.64
CA ILE A 61 11.33 -4.52 -13.23
C ILE A 61 12.68 -4.17 -12.63
N GLN A 62 13.69 -4.00 -13.48
CA GLN A 62 15.09 -3.80 -13.10
C GLN A 62 15.46 -2.32 -13.04
N SER A 63 15.03 -1.57 -14.06
CA SER A 63 15.30 -0.13 -14.18
C SER A 63 14.15 0.60 -14.88
N ARG A 64 14.19 1.93 -14.87
CA ARG A 64 13.34 2.77 -15.73
C ARG A 64 14.18 3.86 -16.38
N VAL A 65 13.82 4.23 -17.60
CA VAL A 65 14.44 5.34 -18.34
C VAL A 65 13.36 6.19 -18.98
N VAL A 66 13.59 7.51 -19.04
CA VAL A 66 12.73 8.42 -19.80
C VAL A 66 13.35 8.59 -21.19
N ARG A 67 12.59 8.31 -22.25
CA ARG A 67 13.01 8.54 -23.64
C ARG A 67 11.99 9.46 -24.31
N GLY A 68 12.39 10.70 -24.57
CA GLY A 68 11.45 11.74 -24.99
C GLY A 68 10.43 12.01 -23.88
N ASN A 69 9.14 11.83 -24.20
CA ASN A 69 8.04 11.99 -23.23
C ASN A 69 7.50 10.65 -22.68
N GLU A 70 8.14 9.53 -23.00
CA GLU A 70 7.71 8.21 -22.53
C GLU A 70 8.64 7.65 -21.44
N VAL A 71 8.03 7.02 -20.43
CA VAL A 71 8.74 6.22 -19.43
C VAL A 71 8.75 4.77 -19.91
N LEU A 72 9.96 4.20 -20.03
CA LEU A 72 10.18 2.81 -20.38
C LEU A 72 10.77 2.08 -19.17
N TYR A 73 10.24 0.91 -18.89
CA TYR A 73 10.69 0.03 -17.81
C TYR A 73 11.51 -1.12 -18.40
N GLU A 74 12.69 -1.36 -17.85
CA GLU A 74 13.47 -2.55 -18.16
C GLU A 74 12.84 -3.76 -17.50
N VAL A 75 12.29 -4.64 -18.33
CA VAL A 75 11.56 -5.85 -17.94
C VAL A 75 12.50 -7.04 -18.03
N GLN A 76 12.70 -7.70 -16.88
CA GLN A 76 13.23 -9.06 -16.83
C GLN A 76 12.09 -10.05 -16.98
N TRP A 77 12.21 -10.97 -17.94
CA TRP A 77 11.22 -11.99 -18.24
C TRP A 77 11.48 -13.25 -17.40
N LYS A 78 10.43 -13.92 -16.92
CA LYS A 78 10.58 -15.16 -16.15
C LYS A 78 11.29 -16.23 -17.00
N GLY A 79 12.28 -16.89 -16.41
CA GLY A 79 13.11 -17.89 -17.10
C GLY A 79 14.19 -17.30 -18.01
N CYS A 80 14.35 -15.97 -18.04
CA CYS A 80 15.44 -15.29 -18.73
C CYS A 80 16.37 -14.63 -17.70
N ASP A 81 17.41 -15.34 -17.29
CA ASP A 81 18.37 -14.83 -16.30
C ASP A 81 19.44 -13.91 -16.90
N ASP A 82 19.70 -14.02 -18.22
CA ASP A 82 20.65 -13.15 -18.91
C ASP A 82 20.07 -11.73 -19.06
N PRO A 83 20.66 -10.69 -18.42
CA PRO A 83 20.15 -9.32 -18.49
C PRO A 83 20.11 -8.76 -19.91
N LYS A 84 20.92 -9.28 -20.84
CA LYS A 84 20.88 -8.88 -22.26
C LYS A 84 19.56 -9.23 -22.93
N GLN A 85 18.78 -10.12 -22.34
CA GLN A 85 17.46 -10.51 -22.80
C GLN A 85 16.34 -9.63 -22.26
N ASN A 86 16.63 -8.68 -21.36
CA ASN A 86 15.64 -7.72 -20.90
C ASN A 86 15.15 -6.85 -22.07
N THR A 87 13.90 -6.39 -21.98
CA THR A 87 13.36 -5.45 -22.95
C THR A 87 12.85 -4.20 -22.25
N PHE A 88 12.88 -3.06 -22.95
CA PHE A 88 12.31 -1.81 -22.44
C PHE A 88 10.86 -1.69 -22.90
N GLU A 89 9.92 -1.78 -21.97
CA GLU A 89 8.47 -1.78 -22.23
C GLU A 89 7.81 -0.54 -21.62
N ASN A 90 6.84 0.04 -22.33
CA ASN A 90 6.08 1.17 -21.81
C ASN A 90 4.90 0.73 -20.93
N LEU A 91 4.32 1.68 -20.20
CA LEU A 91 3.18 1.42 -19.32
C LEU A 91 1.97 0.83 -20.05
N THR A 92 1.76 1.19 -21.32
CA THR A 92 0.68 0.66 -22.16
C THR A 92 0.81 -0.85 -22.38
N LYS A 93 2.03 -1.34 -22.62
CA LYS A 93 2.29 -2.78 -22.76
C LYS A 93 2.17 -3.50 -21.42
N LEU A 94 2.69 -2.93 -20.32
CA LEU A 94 2.51 -3.51 -18.98
C LEU A 94 1.03 -3.60 -18.58
N LYS A 95 0.21 -2.64 -19.01
CA LYS A 95 -1.26 -2.70 -18.86
C LYS A 95 -1.90 -3.84 -19.64
N LYS A 96 -1.46 -4.08 -20.88
CA LYS A 96 -1.92 -5.23 -21.68
C LYS A 96 -1.49 -6.57 -21.08
N LEU A 97 -0.38 -6.60 -20.36
CA LEU A 97 0.14 -7.77 -19.66
C LEU A 97 -0.49 -7.97 -18.27
N GLY A 98 -1.33 -7.04 -17.79
CA GLY A 98 -1.95 -7.12 -16.47
C GLY A 98 -1.00 -6.85 -15.29
N VAL A 99 0.22 -6.37 -15.54
CA VAL A 99 1.30 -6.26 -14.53
C VAL A 99 1.71 -4.82 -14.25
N VAL A 100 0.77 -3.87 -14.39
CA VAL A 100 1.01 -2.45 -14.04
C VAL A 100 1.49 -2.28 -12.61
N GLY A 101 1.08 -3.17 -11.71
CA GLY A 101 1.51 -3.18 -10.32
C GLY A 101 3.03 -3.24 -10.16
N LEU A 102 3.74 -3.99 -11.02
CA LEU A 102 5.21 -4.09 -10.98
C LEU A 102 5.91 -2.77 -11.27
N ALA A 103 5.40 -1.98 -12.23
CA ALA A 103 5.92 -0.65 -12.52
C ALA A 103 5.68 0.31 -11.36
N LYS A 104 4.47 0.32 -10.81
CA LYS A 104 4.13 1.14 -9.63
C LYS A 104 5.01 0.79 -8.43
N ALA A 105 5.20 -0.51 -8.18
CA ALA A 105 6.05 -1.00 -7.11
C ALA A 105 7.50 -0.53 -7.28
N TYR A 106 8.04 -0.60 -8.50
CA TYR A 106 9.36 -0.05 -8.81
C TYR A 106 9.44 1.46 -8.57
N ASP A 107 8.48 2.23 -9.08
CA ASP A 107 8.46 3.68 -8.93
C ASP A 107 8.41 4.14 -7.47
N GLU A 108 7.60 3.47 -6.64
CA GLU A 108 7.53 3.75 -5.20
C GLU A 108 8.86 3.48 -4.49
N ARG A 109 9.56 2.39 -4.85
CA ARG A 109 10.89 2.06 -4.28
C ARG A 109 11.93 3.12 -4.66
N VAL A 110 11.95 3.54 -5.92
CA VAL A 110 12.86 4.61 -6.39
C VAL A 110 12.50 5.94 -5.73
N ALA A 111 11.22 6.28 -5.62
CA ALA A 111 10.75 7.48 -4.93
C ALA A 111 11.18 7.46 -3.46
N ALA A 112 11.07 6.32 -2.78
CA ALA A 112 11.50 6.19 -1.39
C ALA A 112 13.02 6.39 -1.23
N GLN A 113 13.83 5.81 -2.11
CA GLN A 113 15.29 5.97 -2.09
C GLN A 113 15.74 7.41 -2.37
N THR A 114 15.06 8.10 -3.29
CA THR A 114 15.36 9.49 -3.65
C THR A 114 14.79 10.50 -2.67
N ALA A 115 13.70 10.18 -1.98
CA ALA A 115 13.04 11.08 -1.03
C ALA A 115 13.90 11.37 0.21
N GLY A 116 14.85 10.49 0.58
CA GLY A 116 15.99 10.67 1.51
C GLY A 116 15.75 11.32 2.89
N ILE A 117 15.14 12.51 2.91
CA ILE A 117 14.94 13.43 4.04
C ILE A 117 13.44 13.67 4.33
N ASP A 118 12.53 13.51 3.36
CA ASP A 118 11.09 13.81 3.52
C ASP A 118 10.25 12.65 4.10
N GLN A 119 10.88 11.53 4.43
CA GLN A 119 10.18 10.39 5.01
C GLN A 119 9.96 10.58 6.51
N ARG A 120 8.76 10.20 6.95
CA ARG A 120 8.40 10.24 8.36
C ARG A 120 9.31 9.28 9.16
N PRO A 121 10.00 9.75 10.21
CA PRO A 121 10.94 8.92 10.94
C PRO A 121 10.22 7.81 11.72
N LEU A 122 10.73 6.58 11.64
CA LEU A 122 10.22 5.39 12.36
C LEU A 122 10.68 5.32 13.82
N THR A 123 10.74 6.47 14.49
CA THR A 123 11.07 6.53 15.92
C THR A 123 9.85 6.15 16.76
N GLN A 124 10.09 5.58 17.94
CA GLN A 124 9.03 5.26 18.90
C GLN A 124 8.10 6.45 19.16
N LYS A 125 8.67 7.62 19.45
CA LYS A 125 7.91 8.85 19.72
C LYS A 125 6.97 9.22 18.58
N GLU A 126 7.42 9.11 17.33
CA GLU A 126 6.61 9.47 16.17
C GLU A 126 5.53 8.42 15.87
N ILE A 127 5.85 7.13 16.06
CA ILE A 127 4.88 6.03 15.89
C ILE A 127 3.77 6.11 16.93
N VAL A 128 4.13 6.33 18.20
CA VAL A 128 3.16 6.50 19.30
C VAL A 128 2.27 7.69 19.02
N LYS A 129 2.85 8.88 18.81
CA LYS A 129 2.12 10.10 18.48
C LYS A 129 1.18 9.95 17.29
N HIS A 130 1.55 9.12 16.31
CA HIS A 130 0.67 8.83 15.17
C HIS A 130 -0.53 8.00 15.58
N LEU A 131 -0.29 6.84 16.18
CA LEU A 131 -1.34 5.86 16.46
C LEU A 131 -2.29 6.34 17.58
N GLU A 132 -1.82 7.21 18.47
CA GLU A 132 -2.67 7.93 19.42
C GLU A 132 -3.76 8.78 18.76
N GLN A 133 -3.49 9.35 17.58
CA GLN A 133 -4.50 10.11 16.81
C GLN A 133 -5.63 9.20 16.29
N PHE A 134 -5.42 7.89 16.28
CA PHE A 134 -6.41 6.88 15.93
C PHE A 134 -7.02 6.20 17.17
N GLY A 135 -6.72 6.70 18.38
CA GLY A 135 -7.30 6.21 19.63
C GLY A 135 -6.70 4.90 20.14
N LEU A 136 -5.40 4.68 19.89
CA LEU A 136 -4.61 3.63 20.54
C LEU A 136 -3.67 4.29 21.56
N ASP A 137 -3.69 3.87 22.81
CA ASP A 137 -2.78 4.38 23.84
C ASP A 137 -1.35 3.81 23.71
N GLU A 138 -0.40 4.50 24.31
CA GLU A 138 1.03 4.15 24.26
C GLU A 138 1.32 2.72 24.75
N ASP A 139 0.69 2.28 25.84
CA ASP A 139 0.91 0.92 26.38
C ASP A 139 0.47 -0.15 25.38
N MET A 140 -0.72 0.03 24.79
CA MET A 140 -1.20 -0.83 23.71
C MET A 140 -0.28 -0.83 22.49
N ILE A 141 0.27 0.34 22.12
CA ILE A 141 1.14 0.49 20.93
C ILE A 141 2.48 -0.22 21.12
N LEU A 142 3.09 -0.09 22.30
CA LEU A 142 4.46 -0.55 22.56
C LEU A 142 4.52 -2.01 23.00
N HIS A 143 3.60 -2.43 23.86
CA HIS A 143 3.76 -3.66 24.64
C HIS A 143 2.72 -4.73 24.32
N ARG A 144 1.49 -4.35 23.97
CA ARG A 144 0.40 -5.30 23.77
C ARG A 144 0.47 -5.96 22.39
N GLN A 145 0.23 -7.28 22.35
CA GLN A 145 0.20 -8.04 21.11
C GLN A 145 -1.07 -7.74 20.30
N ILE A 146 -0.93 -7.55 18.99
CA ILE A 146 -2.04 -7.28 18.05
C ILE A 146 -3.09 -8.38 18.10
N GLY A 147 -2.70 -9.63 18.35
CA GLY A 147 -3.62 -10.76 18.45
C GLY A 147 -4.71 -10.55 19.51
N SER A 148 -4.35 -9.91 20.62
CA SER A 148 -5.25 -9.62 21.74
C SER A 148 -6.16 -8.42 21.53
N PHE A 149 -6.04 -7.69 20.41
CA PHE A 149 -6.85 -6.52 20.11
C PHE A 149 -8.27 -6.91 19.71
N SER A 150 -9.25 -6.09 20.11
CA SER A 150 -10.61 -6.17 19.60
C SER A 150 -10.65 -5.89 18.09
N ALA A 151 -11.76 -6.25 17.43
CA ALA A 151 -11.94 -5.95 16.00
C ALA A 151 -11.85 -4.43 15.71
N GLY A 152 -12.40 -3.60 16.60
CA GLY A 152 -12.29 -2.14 16.53
C GLY A 152 -10.85 -1.64 16.63
N GLN A 153 -10.09 -2.14 17.62
CA GLN A 153 -8.68 -1.79 17.80
C GLN A 153 -7.81 -2.23 16.59
N LYS A 154 -8.07 -3.40 16.01
CA LYS A 154 -7.41 -3.86 14.77
C LYS A 154 -7.75 -2.95 13.58
N SER A 155 -8.98 -2.45 13.52
CA SER A 155 -9.41 -1.48 12.50
C SER A 155 -8.72 -0.13 12.69
N LYS A 156 -8.65 0.40 13.91
CA LYS A 156 -7.86 1.61 14.27
C LYS A 156 -6.40 1.47 13.85
N LEU A 157 -5.75 0.34 14.14
CA LEU A 157 -4.37 0.08 13.74
C LEU A 157 -4.20 0.01 12.22
N THR A 158 -5.09 -0.68 11.52
CA THR A 158 -5.04 -0.81 10.05
C THR A 158 -5.17 0.55 9.38
N LEU A 159 -6.10 1.37 9.89
CA LEU A 159 -6.32 2.72 9.44
C LEU A 159 -5.12 3.62 9.74
N GLY A 160 -4.60 3.59 10.97
CA GLY A 160 -3.40 4.32 11.36
C GLY A 160 -2.21 3.97 10.46
N ALA A 161 -1.99 2.68 10.19
CA ALA A 161 -0.96 2.25 9.26
C ALA A 161 -1.18 2.82 7.85
N ALA A 162 -2.39 2.71 7.28
CA ALA A 162 -2.69 3.24 5.95
C ALA A 162 -2.41 4.76 5.81
N PHE A 163 -2.52 5.52 6.89
CA PHE A 163 -2.24 6.96 6.91
C PHE A 163 -0.76 7.30 7.22
N TRP A 164 0.08 6.31 7.49
CA TRP A 164 1.49 6.53 7.84
C TRP A 164 2.25 7.25 6.72
N THR A 165 2.00 6.87 5.46
CA THR A 165 2.63 7.44 4.26
C THR A 165 2.06 8.80 3.87
N LYS A 166 1.12 9.36 4.65
CA LYS A 166 0.43 10.63 4.35
C LYS A 166 -0.09 10.63 2.91
N PRO A 167 -1.03 9.73 2.56
CA PRO A 167 -1.57 9.68 1.20
C PRO A 167 -2.09 11.06 0.76
N HIS A 168 -2.21 11.26 -0.55
CA HIS A 168 -2.89 12.46 -1.09
C HIS A 168 -4.35 12.19 -1.38
N LEU A 169 -4.71 10.91 -1.56
CA LEU A 169 -6.08 10.45 -1.82
C LEU A 169 -6.35 9.21 -0.97
N ILE A 170 -7.48 9.19 -0.29
CA ILE A 170 -7.96 8.01 0.45
C ILE A 170 -9.25 7.54 -0.19
N ALA A 171 -9.33 6.25 -0.50
CA ALA A 171 -10.56 5.59 -0.88
C ALA A 171 -11.02 4.67 0.27
N LEU A 172 -12.17 4.98 0.87
CA LEU A 172 -12.80 4.15 1.89
C LEU A 172 -14.02 3.49 1.26
N ASP A 173 -13.91 2.20 0.96
CA ASP A 173 -15.05 1.41 0.55
C ASP A 173 -15.72 0.82 1.80
N GLU A 174 -16.97 1.20 2.04
CA GLU A 174 -17.80 0.79 3.19
C GLU A 174 -17.11 0.81 4.58
N PRO A 175 -16.57 1.97 5.02
CA PRO A 175 -15.93 2.06 6.33
C PRO A 175 -16.89 1.78 7.49
N THR A 176 -18.21 1.85 7.29
CA THR A 176 -19.21 1.73 8.36
C THR A 176 -19.54 0.29 8.76
N ASN A 177 -19.25 -0.71 7.93
CA ASN A 177 -19.68 -2.10 8.22
C ASN A 177 -18.82 -2.81 9.26
N TYR A 178 -17.62 -2.28 9.58
CA TYR A 178 -16.63 -2.95 10.42
C TYR A 178 -15.99 -2.04 11.47
N ILE A 179 -16.51 -0.82 11.61
CA ILE A 179 -15.97 0.22 12.47
C ILE A 179 -17.01 0.52 13.55
N ASP A 180 -16.65 0.34 14.82
CA ASP A 180 -17.49 0.78 15.94
C ASP A 180 -17.64 2.31 15.93
N MET A 181 -18.73 2.82 16.52
CA MET A 181 -19.07 4.24 16.48
C MET A 181 -17.95 5.15 17.02
N GLU A 182 -17.19 4.70 18.02
CA GLU A 182 -16.07 5.45 18.60
C GLU A 182 -14.89 5.55 17.61
N THR A 183 -14.60 4.46 16.90
CA THR A 183 -13.59 4.45 15.83
C THR A 183 -14.03 5.26 14.61
N LEU A 184 -15.34 5.29 14.32
CA LEU A 184 -15.89 6.12 13.26
C LEU A 184 -15.70 7.60 13.58
N ASP A 185 -15.95 8.02 14.82
CA ASP A 185 -15.71 9.39 15.26
C ASP A 185 -14.22 9.76 15.20
N ALA A 186 -13.32 8.86 15.61
CA ALA A 186 -11.88 9.08 15.49
C ALA A 186 -11.43 9.19 14.01
N LEU A 187 -11.97 8.33 13.14
CA LEU A 187 -11.75 8.38 11.69
C LEU A 187 -12.25 9.72 11.12
N VAL A 188 -13.45 10.15 11.50
CA VAL A 188 -14.05 11.42 11.09
C VAL A 188 -13.20 12.61 11.52
N GLN A 189 -12.75 12.65 12.77
CA GLN A 189 -11.90 13.73 13.28
C GLN A 189 -10.53 13.74 12.59
N GLY A 190 -9.94 12.57 12.32
CA GLY A 190 -8.71 12.43 11.55
C GLY A 190 -8.86 12.90 10.10
N LEU A 191 -9.96 12.49 9.43
CA LEU A 191 -10.30 12.90 8.08
C LEU A 191 -10.60 14.40 7.98
N ALA A 192 -11.24 15.01 8.99
CA ALA A 192 -11.53 16.45 9.01
C ALA A 192 -10.27 17.32 9.01
N ARG A 193 -9.15 16.80 9.53
CA ARG A 193 -7.84 17.49 9.54
C ARG A 193 -6.94 17.11 8.36
N TYR A 194 -7.37 16.14 7.55
CA TYR A 194 -6.60 15.63 6.43
C TYR A 194 -6.73 16.57 5.22
N LYS A 195 -5.58 16.99 4.67
CA LYS A 195 -5.51 17.97 3.56
C LYS A 195 -5.57 17.34 2.17
N GLY A 196 -5.66 16.01 2.07
CA GLY A 196 -5.78 15.30 0.80
C GLY A 196 -7.23 15.07 0.39
N GLY A 197 -7.44 14.53 -0.81
CA GLY A 197 -8.76 14.13 -1.29
C GLY A 197 -9.28 12.88 -0.56
N ILE A 198 -10.58 12.82 -0.32
CA ILE A 198 -11.25 11.67 0.29
C ILE A 198 -12.38 11.22 -0.64
N ILE A 199 -12.37 9.94 -1.01
CA ILE A 199 -13.45 9.26 -1.72
C ILE A 199 -14.05 8.25 -0.76
N ALA A 200 -15.24 8.55 -0.26
CA ALA A 200 -15.95 7.68 0.66
C ALA A 200 -17.45 7.66 0.27
N PRO A 201 -17.85 6.77 -0.67
CA PRO A 201 -19.16 6.81 -1.31
C PRO A 201 -20.35 6.75 -0.36
N ARG A 202 -20.19 6.11 0.81
CA ARG A 202 -21.24 5.93 1.84
C ARG A 202 -20.94 6.58 3.21
N LEU A 203 -19.81 7.28 3.37
CA LEU A 203 -19.47 7.92 4.66
C LEU A 203 -20.35 9.16 4.94
N ARG A 204 -20.93 9.75 3.89
CA ARG A 204 -21.75 10.98 3.98
C ARG A 204 -23.04 10.80 4.80
N GLU A 205 -23.61 9.60 4.82
CA GLU A 205 -24.90 9.36 5.50
C GLU A 205 -24.74 9.16 7.01
N VAL A 206 -23.57 8.71 7.48
CA VAL A 206 -23.37 8.33 8.89
C VAL A 206 -22.72 9.43 9.72
N ALA A 207 -21.87 10.29 9.12
CA ALA A 207 -21.07 11.25 9.87
C ALA A 207 -21.59 12.71 9.84
N GLY A 208 -22.62 13.04 9.04
CA GLY A 208 -23.12 14.42 8.93
C GLY A 208 -22.11 15.44 8.36
N ILE A 209 -20.97 14.98 7.82
CA ILE A 209 -19.88 15.84 7.33
C ILE A 209 -20.18 16.29 5.90
N ARG A 210 -20.34 17.60 5.71
CA ARG A 210 -20.30 18.23 4.38
C ARG A 210 -18.84 18.49 3.99
N PHE A 211 -18.30 17.69 3.08
CA PHE A 211 -17.06 18.04 2.40
C PHE A 211 -17.38 19.11 1.36
N THR A 212 -16.97 20.36 1.59
CA THR A 212 -17.00 21.41 0.58
C THR A 212 -15.95 21.09 -0.48
N GLY A 213 -16.40 20.96 -1.73
CA GLY A 213 -15.56 20.68 -2.90
C GLY A 213 -14.66 21.83 -3.31
#